data_AF-A0A438J9E8-F1
#
_entry.id   AF-A0A438J9E8-F1
#
_cell.length_a   1.000
_cell.length_b   1.000
_cell.length_c   1.000
_cell.angle_alpha   90.00
_cell.angle_beta   90.00
_cell.angle_gamma   90.00
#
_symmetry.space_group_name_H-M   'P 1'
#
loop_
_entity.id
_entity.type
_entity.pdbx_description
1 polymer ?
#
loop_
_entity_poly.entity_id
_entity_poly.type
_entity_poly.pdbx_seq_one_letter_code
_entity_poly.pdbx_strand_id
1 'polypeptide(L)'
;MPLSKKGFSLLIFLSKSLRKGELEELILREEIHWRQKAKVKWVKDGDCNSKFFHKVANDRQNRNFIKFLENERGLVLDTSESIIEEILLYFKKLYSSLPGESWRVEDIDWSPISEESASRLDSPFSEEEIFNAIFQLDRDKASGPDGFTITVLHDCWDVIKEDLVRVFARVSQ
;
A
#
# COMPACT_ATOMS: atom_id res chain seq x y z
N MET A 1 6.41 13.72 61.73
CA MET A 1 5.47 13.56 60.59
C MET A 1 6.23 13.11 59.33
N PRO A 2 6.14 11.84 58.90
CA PRO A 2 6.69 11.40 57.61
C PRO A 2 5.64 10.61 56.80
N LEU A 3 4.64 11.29 56.22
CA LEU A 3 3.64 10.64 55.34
C LEU A 3 3.65 11.17 53.89
N SER A 4 4.44 12.20 53.58
CA SER A 4 4.46 12.84 52.24
C SER A 4 5.36 12.13 51.22
N LYS A 5 6.45 11.47 51.66
CA LYS A 5 7.45 10.88 50.74
C LYS A 5 6.97 9.65 49.96
N LYS A 6 6.00 8.91 50.51
CA LYS A 6 5.47 7.68 49.88
C LYS A 6 4.58 7.99 48.66
N GLY A 7 3.80 9.06 48.70
CA GLY A 7 2.94 9.48 47.60
C GLY A 7 3.72 9.96 46.37
N PHE A 8 4.81 10.71 46.58
CA PHE A 8 5.70 11.17 45.51
C PHE A 8 6.43 10.02 44.80
N SER A 9 6.88 9.01 45.56
CA SER A 9 7.52 7.82 44.99
C SER A 9 6.54 6.98 44.15
N LEU A 10 5.28 6.89 44.57
CA LEU A 10 4.23 6.19 43.82
C LEU A 10 3.86 6.93 42.54
N LEU A 11 3.76 8.26 42.58
CA LEU A 11 3.53 9.10 41.40
C LEU A 11 4.65 8.99 40.37
N ILE A 12 5.91 8.99 40.82
CA ILE A 12 7.07 8.79 39.95
C ILE A 12 7.06 7.37 39.36
N PHE A 13 6.71 6.35 40.15
CA PHE A 13 6.61 4.98 39.67
C PHE A 13 5.51 4.81 38.62
N LEU A 14 4.31 5.32 38.88
CA LEU A 14 3.19 5.30 37.94
C LEU A 14 3.52 6.06 36.65
N SER A 15 4.14 7.24 36.76
CA SER A 15 4.60 8.02 35.62
C SER A 15 5.67 7.31 34.79
N LYS A 16 6.61 6.58 35.44
CA LYS A 16 7.61 5.77 34.75
C LYS A 16 6.97 4.57 34.04
N SER A 17 6.03 3.89 34.69
CA SER A 17 5.32 2.75 34.11
C SER A 17 4.47 3.15 32.90
N LEU A 18 3.78 4.31 32.98
CA LEU A 18 3.01 4.85 31.86
C LEU A 18 3.91 5.18 30.67
N ARG A 19 4.99 5.94 30.90
CA ARG A 19 5.96 6.29 29.84
C ARG A 19 6.66 5.07 29.24
N LYS A 20 6.86 4.02 30.03
CA LYS A 20 7.41 2.76 29.54
C LYS A 20 6.44 2.06 28.58
N GLY A 21 5.15 2.04 28.90
CA GLY A 21 4.11 1.51 28.02
C GLY A 21 3.99 2.29 26.71
N GLU A 22 4.01 3.63 26.78
CA GLU A 22 4.02 4.50 25.59
C GLU A 22 5.23 4.23 24.68
N LEU A 23 6.42 4.03 25.29
CA LEU A 23 7.64 3.71 24.54
C LEU A 23 7.54 2.35 23.85
N GLU A 24 7.04 1.32 24.55
CA GLU A 24 6.85 -0.02 23.99
C GLU A 24 5.86 0.00 22.82
N GLU A 25 4.79 0.79 22.92
CA GLU A 25 3.82 0.97 21.84
C GLU A 25 4.43 1.67 20.61
N LEU A 26 5.23 2.73 20.82
CA LEU A 26 5.91 3.44 19.73
C LEU A 26 6.91 2.54 18.99
N ILE A 27 7.67 1.73 19.73
CA ILE A 27 8.62 0.75 19.16
C ILE A 27 7.86 -0.27 18.30
N LEU A 28 6.75 -0.80 18.80
CA LEU A 28 5.92 -1.75 18.06
C LEU A 28 5.37 -1.14 16.76
N ARG A 29 4.88 0.10 16.81
CA ARG A 29 4.37 0.81 15.63
C ARG A 29 5.47 1.05 14.59
N GLU A 30 6.66 1.44 15.05
CA GLU A 30 7.83 1.63 14.19
C GLU A 30 8.26 0.31 13.53
N GLU A 31 8.27 -0.79 14.28
CA GLU A 31 8.57 -2.12 13.75
C GLU A 31 7.57 -2.55 12.66
N ILE A 32 6.26 -2.39 12.93
CA ILE A 32 5.20 -2.68 11.96
C ILE A 32 5.40 -1.84 10.69
N HIS A 33 5.68 -0.53 10.83
CA HIS A 33 5.94 0.36 9.71
C HIS A 33 7.11 -0.13 8.85
N TRP A 34 8.25 -0.46 9.47
CA TRP A 34 9.44 -0.92 8.74
C TRP A 34 9.24 -2.30 8.10
N ARG A 35 8.52 -3.20 8.76
CA ARG A 35 8.13 -4.50 8.20
C ARG A 35 7.25 -4.34 6.96
N GLN A 36 6.23 -3.48 7.02
CA GLN A 36 5.36 -3.17 5.88
C GLN A 36 6.17 -2.57 4.72
N LYS A 37 7.04 -1.60 5.01
CA LYS A 37 7.91 -0.95 4.01
C LYS A 37 8.88 -1.94 3.35
N ALA A 38 9.39 -2.92 4.10
CA ALA A 38 10.31 -3.93 3.60
C ALA A 38 9.63 -5.03 2.75
N LYS A 39 8.32 -5.27 2.89
CA LYS A 39 7.56 -6.36 2.22
C LYS A 39 8.12 -7.78 2.49
N VAL A 40 8.51 -8.07 3.73
CA VAL A 40 9.08 -9.39 4.12
C VAL A 40 8.04 -10.21 4.89
N LYS A 41 7.74 -11.42 4.38
CA LYS A 41 6.63 -12.28 4.84
C LYS A 41 6.94 -13.06 6.14
N TRP A 42 8.20 -13.42 6.38
CA TRP A 42 8.63 -14.18 7.56
C TRP A 42 10.02 -13.72 8.01
N VAL A 43 10.17 -13.35 9.28
CA VAL A 43 11.48 -13.32 9.96
C VAL A 43 11.56 -14.62 10.75
N LYS A 44 12.48 -15.50 10.37
CA LYS A 44 12.62 -16.83 11.00
C LYS A 44 13.27 -16.76 12.38
N ASP A 45 13.85 -15.63 12.76
CA ASP A 45 14.55 -15.43 14.04
C ASP A 45 14.07 -14.15 14.73
N GLY A 46 12.97 -14.29 15.46
CA GLY A 46 12.79 -13.91 16.88
C GLY A 46 13.50 -12.72 17.55
N ASP A 47 14.01 -11.70 16.85
CA ASP A 47 14.50 -10.52 17.56
C ASP A 47 14.19 -9.19 16.86
N CYS A 48 13.79 -8.23 17.69
CA CYS A 48 13.27 -6.90 17.37
C CYS A 48 14.33 -6.02 16.69
N ASN A 49 14.63 -6.29 15.41
CA ASN A 49 15.76 -5.64 14.75
C ASN A 49 15.31 -4.73 13.61
N SER A 50 14.89 -3.51 13.98
CA SER A 50 14.69 -2.40 13.04
C SER A 50 15.87 -2.25 12.08
N LYS A 51 17.11 -2.50 12.53
CA LYS A 51 18.32 -2.44 11.68
C LYS A 51 18.28 -3.39 10.50
N PHE A 52 17.72 -4.59 10.66
CA PHE A 52 17.56 -5.54 9.55
C PHE A 52 16.59 -4.97 8.51
N PHE A 53 15.43 -4.49 8.94
CA PHE A 53 14.44 -3.90 8.04
C PHE A 53 14.95 -2.63 7.37
N HIS A 54 15.66 -1.76 8.09
CA HIS A 54 16.35 -0.60 7.51
C HIS A 54 17.37 -1.01 6.47
N LYS A 55 18.18 -2.05 6.74
CA LYS A 55 19.17 -2.55 5.78
C LYS A 55 18.49 -3.10 4.53
N VAL A 56 17.46 -3.93 4.68
CA VAL A 56 16.69 -4.48 3.54
C VAL A 56 16.00 -3.37 2.73
N ALA A 57 15.41 -2.38 3.41
CA ALA A 57 14.78 -1.23 2.77
C ALA A 57 15.79 -0.36 2.03
N ASN A 58 16.94 -0.07 2.65
CA ASN A 58 18.04 0.69 2.03
C ASN A 58 18.67 -0.06 0.86
N ASP A 59 18.90 -1.37 0.99
CA ASP A 59 19.43 -2.20 -0.10
C ASP A 59 18.46 -2.24 -1.28
N ARG A 60 17.14 -2.23 -1.02
CA ARG A 60 16.12 -2.12 -2.06
C ARG A 60 16.09 -0.72 -2.67
N GLN A 61 16.14 0.34 -1.85
CA GLN A 61 16.18 1.72 -2.31
C GLN A 61 17.41 1.97 -3.19
N ASN A 62 18.59 1.51 -2.76
CA ASN A 62 19.84 1.64 -3.51
C ASN A 62 19.82 0.86 -4.84
N ARG A 63 19.23 -0.33 -4.86
CA ARG A 63 19.06 -1.10 -6.11
C ARG A 63 18.08 -0.46 -7.08
N ASN A 64 17.06 0.22 -6.57
CA ASN A 64 16.03 0.88 -7.39
C ASN A 64 16.39 2.33 -7.73
N PHE A 65 17.45 2.89 -7.14
CA PHE A 65 17.87 4.26 -7.40
C PHE A 65 18.60 4.34 -8.74
N ILE A 66 18.03 5.09 -9.67
CA ILE A 66 18.63 5.36 -10.97
C ILE A 66 19.64 6.49 -10.78
N LYS A 67 20.93 6.14 -10.80
CA LYS A 67 22.03 7.10 -10.66
C LYS A 67 22.31 7.89 -11.94
N PHE A 68 22.15 7.22 -13.08
CA PHE A 68 22.39 7.78 -14.39
C PHE A 68 21.33 7.24 -15.35
N LEU A 69 20.84 8.10 -16.22
CA LEU A 69 19.91 7.75 -17.29
C LEU A 69 20.43 8.31 -18.60
N GLU A 70 20.65 7.45 -19.60
CA GLU A 70 20.98 7.90 -20.95
C GLU A 70 19.68 8.01 -21.77
N ASN A 71 19.46 9.15 -22.41
CA ASN A 71 18.26 9.37 -23.22
C ASN A 71 18.43 8.92 -24.68
N GLU A 72 17.37 9.01 -25.48
CA GLU A 72 17.37 8.64 -26.92
C GLU A 72 18.41 9.43 -27.75
N ARG A 73 18.93 10.54 -27.24
CA ARG A 73 19.93 11.41 -27.90
C ARG A 73 21.36 11.12 -27.45
N GLY A 74 21.58 10.13 -26.59
CA GLY A 74 22.90 9.79 -26.03
C GLY A 74 23.39 10.75 -24.94
N LEU A 75 22.51 11.60 -24.40
CA LEU A 75 22.83 12.46 -23.25
C LEU A 75 22.67 11.67 -21.96
N VAL A 76 23.72 11.65 -21.14
CA VAL A 76 23.69 11.05 -19.80
C VAL A 76 23.21 12.09 -18.79
N LEU A 77 22.09 11.79 -18.15
CA LEU A 77 21.47 12.58 -17.09
C LEU A 77 21.87 11.99 -15.73
N ASP A 78 22.34 12.83 -14.82
CA ASP A 78 22.82 12.47 -13.48
C ASP A 78 22.05 13.17 -12.35
N THR A 79 21.36 14.27 -12.65
CA THR A 79 20.50 14.99 -11.69
C THR A 79 19.14 14.32 -11.52
N SER A 80 18.61 14.31 -10.29
CA SER A 80 17.30 13.70 -10.01
C SER A 80 16.16 14.35 -10.80
N GLU A 81 16.15 15.69 -10.94
CA GLU A 81 15.11 16.41 -11.67
C GLU A 81 15.11 16.06 -13.15
N SER A 82 16.29 16.03 -13.78
CA SER A 82 16.40 15.71 -15.21
C SER A 82 16.04 14.26 -15.52
N ILE A 83 16.42 13.31 -14.65
CA ILE A 83 16.01 11.91 -14.75
C ILE A 83 14.48 11.79 -14.68
N ILE A 84 13.83 12.48 -13.73
CA ILE A 84 12.36 12.46 -13.60
C ILE A 84 11.69 13.05 -14.84
N GLU A 85 12.16 14.21 -15.31
CA GLU A 85 11.61 14.87 -16.50
C GLU A 85 11.72 14.00 -17.75
N GLU A 86 12.86 13.36 -17.97
CA GLU A 86 13.08 12.46 -19.12
C GLU A 86 12.18 11.22 -19.04
N ILE A 87 12.05 10.60 -17.86
CA ILE A 87 11.14 9.45 -17.65
C ILE A 87 9.70 9.87 -17.95
N LEU A 88 9.26 11.02 -17.43
CA LEU A 88 7.91 11.53 -17.66
C LEU A 88 7.69 11.82 -19.15
N LEU A 89 8.65 12.44 -19.83
CA LEU A 89 8.58 12.73 -21.26
C LEU A 89 8.48 11.44 -22.08
N TYR A 90 9.30 10.44 -21.75
CA TYR A 90 9.30 9.13 -22.40
C TYR A 90 7.93 8.45 -22.28
N PHE A 91 7.40 8.33 -21.05
CA PHE A 91 6.09 7.69 -20.85
C PHE A 91 4.94 8.52 -21.40
N LYS A 92 5.04 9.86 -21.36
CA LYS A 92 4.06 10.72 -22.01
C LYS A 92 4.03 10.47 -23.51
N LYS A 93 5.19 10.34 -24.17
CA LYS A 93 5.29 9.98 -25.59
C LYS A 93 4.74 8.57 -25.84
N LEU A 94 5.09 7.60 -25.00
CA LEU A 94 4.64 6.20 -25.12
C LEU A 94 3.11 6.06 -25.01
N TYR A 95 2.50 6.77 -24.07
CA TYR A 95 1.05 6.74 -23.83
C TYR A 95 0.28 7.83 -24.57
N SER A 96 0.96 8.69 -25.34
CA SER A 96 0.28 9.57 -26.29
C SER A 96 -0.14 8.73 -27.49
N SER A 97 -1.44 8.48 -27.63
CA SER A 97 -1.99 7.79 -28.79
C SER A 97 -1.59 8.49 -30.09
N LEU A 98 -1.09 7.75 -31.08
CA LEU A 98 -1.10 8.25 -32.45
C LEU A 98 -2.56 8.49 -32.85
N PRO A 99 -2.92 9.67 -33.40
CA PRO A 99 -4.26 9.90 -33.92
C PRO A 99 -4.52 8.93 -35.09
N GLY A 100 -5.27 7.86 -34.84
CA GLY A 100 -5.71 6.93 -35.88
C GLY A 100 -5.33 5.46 -35.70
N GLU A 101 -4.50 5.09 -34.72
CA GLU A 101 -4.27 3.67 -34.41
C GLU A 101 -5.44 3.12 -33.60
N SER A 102 -6.35 2.44 -34.31
CA SER A 102 -7.37 1.62 -33.69
C SER A 102 -6.68 0.43 -33.04
N TRP A 103 -6.86 0.23 -31.73
CA TRP A 103 -6.44 -0.98 -30.99
C TRP A 103 -7.20 -2.25 -31.42
N ARG A 104 -7.62 -2.33 -32.68
CA ARG A 104 -8.25 -3.52 -33.23
C ARG A 104 -7.16 -4.57 -33.36
N VAL A 105 -7.25 -5.56 -32.49
CA VAL A 105 -6.51 -6.79 -32.69
C VAL A 105 -7.18 -7.49 -33.87
N GLU A 106 -6.57 -7.36 -35.04
CA GLU A 106 -6.98 -8.07 -36.24
C GLU A 106 -6.72 -9.59 -36.05
N ASP A 107 -7.47 -10.43 -36.75
CA ASP A 107 -7.36 -11.90 -36.72
C ASP A 107 -7.72 -12.62 -35.40
N ILE A 108 -8.45 -11.97 -34.49
CA ILE A 108 -9.11 -12.66 -33.37
C ILE A 108 -10.59 -12.87 -33.69
N ASP A 109 -11.00 -14.13 -33.70
CA ASP A 109 -12.42 -14.50 -33.67
C ASP A 109 -12.99 -14.21 -32.28
N TRP A 110 -13.52 -13.00 -32.11
CA TRP A 110 -14.24 -12.61 -30.90
C TRP A 110 -15.57 -13.35 -30.87
N SER A 111 -15.56 -14.59 -30.38
CA SER A 111 -16.79 -15.27 -30.01
C SER A 111 -17.48 -14.47 -28.90
N PRO A 112 -18.67 -13.89 -29.13
CA PRO A 112 -19.36 -13.14 -28.09
C PRO A 112 -19.67 -14.08 -26.92
N ILE A 113 -19.57 -13.54 -25.71
CA ILE A 113 -20.02 -14.26 -24.51
C ILE A 113 -21.51 -14.55 -24.63
N SER A 114 -21.97 -15.65 -24.01
CA SER A 114 -23.40 -15.98 -24.01
C SER A 114 -24.21 -14.84 -23.40
N GLU A 115 -25.46 -14.69 -23.83
CA GLU A 115 -26.38 -13.67 -23.29
C GLU A 115 -26.56 -13.83 -21.76
N GLU A 116 -26.55 -15.07 -21.27
CA GLU A 116 -26.56 -15.37 -19.83
C GLU A 116 -25.30 -14.86 -19.13
N SER A 117 -24.13 -15.05 -19.71
CA SER A 117 -22.86 -14.53 -19.18
C SER A 117 -22.81 -13.01 -19.20
N ALA A 118 -23.28 -12.38 -20.28
CA ALA A 118 -23.37 -10.93 -20.39
C ALA A 118 -24.29 -10.35 -19.30
N SER A 119 -25.50 -10.89 -19.17
CA SER A 119 -26.47 -10.48 -18.15
C SER A 119 -25.93 -10.63 -16.73
N ARG A 120 -25.11 -11.66 -16.48
CA ARG A 120 -24.46 -11.85 -15.17
C ARG A 120 -23.35 -10.82 -14.91
N LEU A 121 -22.56 -10.46 -15.91
CA LEU A 121 -21.50 -9.46 -15.77
C LEU A 121 -22.06 -8.04 -15.54
N ASP A 122 -23.24 -7.75 -16.09
CA ASP A 122 -23.95 -6.49 -15.89
C ASP A 122 -24.77 -6.45 -14.59
N SER A 123 -24.81 -7.56 -13.84
CA SER A 123 -25.54 -7.60 -12.57
C SER A 123 -24.83 -6.78 -11.49
N PRO A 124 -25.58 -6.12 -10.59
CA PRO A 124 -24.98 -5.34 -9.52
C PRO A 124 -24.22 -6.24 -8.54
N PHE A 125 -23.08 -5.75 -8.06
CA PHE A 125 -22.27 -6.46 -7.07
C PHE A 125 -23.06 -6.71 -5.78
N SER A 126 -23.05 -7.95 -5.33
CA SER A 126 -23.60 -8.33 -4.02
C SER A 126 -22.64 -7.96 -2.87
N GLU A 127 -23.19 -7.77 -1.66
CA GLU A 127 -22.36 -7.55 -0.45
C GLU A 127 -21.39 -8.73 -0.24
N GLU A 128 -21.83 -9.96 -0.50
CA GLU A 128 -21.00 -11.16 -0.37
C GLU A 128 -19.82 -11.16 -1.35
N GLU A 129 -20.02 -10.73 -2.60
CA GLU A 129 -18.95 -10.59 -3.58
C GLU A 129 -17.94 -9.53 -3.16
N ILE A 130 -18.41 -8.38 -2.68
CA ILE A 130 -17.56 -7.29 -2.18
C ILE A 130 -16.75 -7.78 -0.97
N PHE A 131 -17.42 -8.46 -0.03
CA PHE A 131 -16.77 -9.05 1.13
C PHE A 131 -15.68 -10.05 0.72
N ASN A 132 -16.02 -11.01 -0.13
CA ASN A 132 -15.07 -12.04 -0.58
C ASN A 132 -13.88 -11.41 -1.33
N ALA A 133 -14.12 -10.42 -2.18
CA ALA A 133 -13.06 -9.73 -2.91
C ALA A 133 -12.09 -8.99 -1.95
N ILE A 134 -12.62 -8.30 -0.93
CA ILE A 134 -11.78 -7.64 0.07
C ILE A 134 -11.02 -8.67 0.91
N PHE A 135 -11.68 -9.74 1.33
CA PHE A 135 -11.07 -10.72 2.22
C PHE A 135 -10.08 -11.68 1.53
N GLN A 136 -10.12 -11.77 0.20
CA GLN A 136 -9.09 -12.43 -0.61
C GLN A 136 -7.81 -11.60 -0.75
N LEU A 137 -7.84 -10.30 -0.45
CA LEU A 137 -6.66 -9.46 -0.53
C LEU A 137 -5.73 -9.70 0.66
N ASP A 138 -4.46 -9.96 0.37
CA ASP A 138 -3.44 -10.24 1.39
C ASP A 138 -3.20 -9.00 2.26
N ARG A 139 -3.19 -9.16 3.60
CA ARG A 139 -3.03 -8.06 4.58
C ARG A 139 -1.72 -7.27 4.39
N ASP A 140 -0.72 -7.89 3.78
CA ASP A 140 0.59 -7.31 3.50
C ASP A 140 0.65 -6.55 2.15
N LYS A 141 -0.49 -6.30 1.49
CA LYS A 141 -0.55 -5.45 0.29
C LYS A 141 -0.18 -4.00 0.64
N ALA A 142 0.45 -3.32 -0.33
CA ALA A 142 0.85 -1.93 -0.16
C ALA A 142 -0.37 -1.05 0.12
N SER A 143 -0.22 -0.07 1.02
CA SER A 143 -1.23 0.96 1.25
C SER A 143 -1.52 1.73 -0.03
N GLY A 144 -2.76 2.20 -0.16
CA GLY A 144 -3.12 3.16 -1.21
C GLY A 144 -2.34 4.49 -1.06
N PRO A 145 -2.46 5.39 -2.04
CA PRO A 145 -1.91 6.75 -1.94
C PRO A 145 -2.51 7.55 -0.76
N ASP A 146 -3.64 7.10 -0.23
CA ASP A 146 -4.31 7.60 0.98
C ASP A 146 -3.66 7.13 2.30
N GLY A 147 -2.71 6.19 2.23
CA GLY A 147 -2.01 5.65 3.39
C GLY A 147 -2.77 4.56 4.15
N PHE A 148 -3.96 4.17 3.70
CA PHE A 148 -4.70 3.06 4.30
C PHE A 148 -4.26 1.72 3.72
N THR A 149 -4.01 0.74 4.59
CA THR A 149 -3.76 -0.65 4.19
C THR A 149 -5.08 -1.40 4.11
N ILE A 150 -5.12 -2.50 3.35
CA ILE A 150 -6.29 -3.38 3.27
C ILE A 150 -6.79 -3.85 4.65
N THR A 151 -5.90 -3.92 5.64
CA THR A 151 -6.24 -4.26 7.04
C THR A 151 -7.32 -3.37 7.63
N VAL A 152 -7.37 -2.09 7.24
CA VAL A 152 -8.42 -1.16 7.70
C VAL A 152 -9.79 -1.57 7.16
N LEU A 153 -9.85 -2.07 5.92
CA LEU A 153 -11.09 -2.58 5.34
C LEU A 153 -11.53 -3.88 6.01
N HIS A 154 -10.59 -4.75 6.40
CA HIS A 154 -10.92 -5.97 7.15
C HIS A 154 -11.42 -5.65 8.56
N ASP A 155 -10.69 -4.82 9.30
CA ASP A 155 -10.93 -4.60 10.73
C ASP A 155 -12.14 -3.68 10.97
N CYS A 156 -12.44 -2.78 10.02
CA CYS A 156 -13.58 -1.87 10.08
C CYS A 156 -14.78 -2.28 9.20
N TRP A 157 -14.80 -3.51 8.66
CA TRP A 157 -15.82 -3.97 7.71
C TRP A 157 -17.24 -3.67 8.18
N ASP A 158 -17.56 -3.98 9.44
CA ASP A 158 -18.90 -3.78 10.02
C ASP A 158 -19.36 -2.32 10.03
N VAL A 159 -18.42 -1.37 10.00
CA VAL A 159 -18.70 0.07 9.98
C VAL A 159 -18.84 0.58 8.54
N ILE A 160 -18.00 0.09 7.62
CA ILE A 160 -17.88 0.67 6.26
C ILE A 160 -18.69 -0.08 5.19
N LYS A 161 -19.20 -1.28 5.49
CA LYS A 161 -19.85 -2.16 4.50
C LYS A 161 -21.02 -1.49 3.78
N GLU A 162 -21.87 -0.76 4.51
CA GLU A 162 -23.05 -0.11 3.93
C GLU A 162 -22.67 1.00 2.95
N ASP A 163 -21.62 1.76 3.28
CA ASP A 163 -21.09 2.80 2.40
C ASP A 163 -20.42 2.20 1.16
N LEU A 164 -19.68 1.10 1.30
CA LEU A 164 -19.09 0.38 0.17
C LEU A 164 -20.15 -0.15 -0.77
N VAL A 165 -21.15 -0.89 -0.26
CA VAL A 165 -22.26 -1.41 -1.07
C VAL A 165 -22.96 -0.28 -1.82
N ARG A 166 -23.18 0.87 -1.16
CA ARG A 166 -23.79 2.05 -1.79
C ARG A 166 -22.93 2.65 -2.90
N VAL A 167 -21.60 2.68 -2.72
CA VAL A 167 -20.67 3.18 -3.75
C VAL A 167 -20.68 2.24 -4.96
N PHE A 168 -20.56 0.92 -4.75
CA PHE A 168 -20.58 -0.05 -5.85
C PHE A 168 -21.92 -0.05 -6.59
N ALA A 169 -23.04 0.12 -5.89
CA ALA A 169 -24.35 0.26 -6.53
C ALA A 169 -24.48 1.49 -7.45
N ARG A 170 -23.71 2.56 -7.20
CA ARG A 170 -23.69 3.76 -8.07
C ARG A 170 -22.77 3.63 -9.27
N VAL A 171 -21.71 2.82 -9.16
CA VAL A 171 -20.71 2.64 -10.22
C VAL A 171 -21.17 1.61 -11.25
N SER A 172 -22.06 0.68 -10.87
CA SER A 172 -22.68 -0.29 -11.77
C SER A 172 -23.90 0.25 -12.55
N GLN A 173 -24.12 1.59 -12.57
CA GLN A 173 -25.12 2.28 -13.40
C GLN A 173 -24.44 3.06 -14.53
#